data_AF-A0A960B2K3-F1
#
_entry.id   AF-A0A960B2K3-F1
#
_cell.length_a   1.000
_cell.length_b   1.000
_cell.length_c   1.000
_cell.angle_alpha   90.00
_cell.angle_beta   90.00
_cell.angle_gamma   90.00
#
_symmetry.space_group_name_H-M   'P 1'
#
loop_
_entity.id
_entity.type
_entity.pdbx_description
1 polymer ?
#
loop_
_entity_poly.entity_id
_entity_poly.type
_entity_poly.pdbx_seq_one_letter_code
_entity_poly.pdbx_strand_id
1 'polypeptide(L)'
;MVSARVVSGDRSLPPGFAHPHASEQARAIAEAGMILRVQVGSGVHGTSISGQDDRDEMGICLEPREFVTGLARVPRGIDGEAEVEFEQYQRHTVWDKPGGLANRSGAGDLDVVIYSARKWCRLALAGNPTVLLALFVPDEEVVFRNEVGAELVDNAHCFVSKLAAARFLGYLQSQKSAMLGETGAHTNRPELVAVHGYDTKFAMHALRLGVQGVELLRTGRITLPVPEPDLSFLRSVRRGEVSLPEVLEALDAAEAALAAAGDDATVPDEPDRKWVDDWLHRSHLAYWDTL
;
A
#
# COMPACT_ATOMS: atom_id res chain seq x y z
N MET A 1 -2.34 24.65 1.24
CA MET A 1 -1.87 23.31 0.82
C MET A 1 -1.49 23.43 -0.65
N VAL A 2 -0.35 22.90 -1.08
CA VAL A 2 0.03 22.87 -2.50
C VAL A 2 -0.78 21.75 -3.14
N SER A 3 -1.52 22.05 -4.20
CA SER A 3 -2.33 21.06 -4.92
C SER A 3 -1.43 20.05 -5.64
N ALA A 4 -1.82 18.77 -5.60
CA ALA A 4 -1.14 17.67 -6.24
C ALA A 4 -1.06 17.89 -7.76
N ARG A 5 0.14 17.72 -8.32
CA ARG A 5 0.39 17.97 -9.74
C ARG A 5 -0.09 16.82 -10.62
N VAL A 6 -0.56 17.10 -11.82
CA VAL A 6 -0.71 16.05 -12.85
C VAL A 6 0.68 15.53 -13.25
N VAL A 7 0.82 14.20 -13.38
CA VAL A 7 2.06 13.52 -13.77
C VAL A 7 1.75 12.61 -14.97
N SER A 8 2.24 12.99 -16.14
CA SER A 8 2.01 12.30 -17.42
C SER A 8 3.01 11.17 -17.69
N GLY A 9 3.12 10.19 -16.78
CA GLY A 9 4.01 9.04 -16.99
C GLY A 9 3.31 7.80 -17.55
N ASP A 10 4.01 6.67 -17.49
CA ASP A 10 3.62 5.44 -18.17
C ASP A 10 2.48 4.69 -17.45
N ARG A 11 1.46 4.33 -18.23
CA ARG A 11 0.31 3.55 -17.79
C ARG A 11 0.42 2.07 -18.15
N SER A 12 1.42 1.67 -18.94
CA SER A 12 1.58 0.29 -19.39
C SER A 12 1.86 -0.65 -18.21
N LEU A 13 1.17 -1.79 -18.22
CA LEU A 13 1.29 -2.85 -17.24
C LEU A 13 1.85 -4.10 -17.92
N PRO A 14 2.60 -4.95 -17.19
CA PRO A 14 3.08 -6.20 -17.75
C PRO A 14 1.92 -7.08 -18.24
N PRO A 15 2.13 -8.02 -19.18
CA PRO A 15 1.06 -8.88 -19.66
C PRO A 15 0.47 -9.74 -18.54
N GLY A 16 -0.74 -10.24 -18.81
CA GLY A 16 -1.45 -11.15 -17.94
C GLY A 16 -0.68 -12.43 -17.63
N PHE A 17 -1.14 -13.13 -16.60
CA PHE A 17 -0.54 -14.35 -16.08
C PHE A 17 -1.62 -15.32 -15.61
N ALA A 18 -1.25 -16.58 -15.37
CA ALA A 18 -2.11 -17.60 -14.78
C ALA A 18 -2.34 -17.37 -13.27
N HIS A 19 -2.91 -16.22 -12.92
CA HIS A 19 -3.24 -15.79 -11.57
C HIS A 19 -4.64 -15.15 -11.56
N PRO A 20 -5.48 -15.34 -10.50
CA PRO A 20 -6.87 -14.88 -10.49
C PRO A 20 -7.07 -13.39 -10.77
N HIS A 21 -6.09 -12.56 -10.43
CA HIS A 21 -6.13 -11.11 -10.61
C HIS A 21 -5.17 -10.62 -11.72
N ALA A 22 -4.81 -11.48 -12.67
CA ALA A 22 -3.83 -11.15 -13.70
C ALA A 22 -4.29 -11.54 -15.12
N SER A 23 -5.59 -11.56 -15.42
CA SER A 23 -6.01 -11.76 -16.82
C SER A 23 -5.67 -10.54 -17.69
N GLU A 24 -5.55 -10.75 -19.00
CA GLU A 24 -5.36 -9.67 -19.97
C GLU A 24 -6.49 -8.64 -19.94
N GLN A 25 -7.73 -9.09 -19.69
CA GLN A 25 -8.86 -8.18 -19.55
C GLN A 25 -8.75 -7.33 -18.29
N ALA A 26 -8.34 -7.91 -17.15
CA ALA A 26 -8.08 -7.15 -15.93
C ALA A 26 -6.97 -6.10 -16.14
N ARG A 27 -5.90 -6.47 -16.88
CA ARG A 27 -4.83 -5.55 -17.28
C ARG A 27 -5.37 -4.39 -18.10
N ALA A 28 -6.12 -4.67 -19.16
CA ALA A 28 -6.68 -3.65 -20.06
C ALA A 28 -7.60 -2.67 -19.31
N ILE A 29 -8.45 -3.18 -18.40
CA ILE A 29 -9.30 -2.35 -17.54
C ILE A 29 -8.44 -1.45 -16.64
N ALA A 30 -7.45 -2.02 -15.96
CA ALA A 30 -6.57 -1.29 -15.06
C ALA A 30 -5.78 -0.19 -15.79
N GLU A 31 -5.26 -0.48 -16.98
CA GLU A 31 -4.55 0.49 -17.81
C GLU A 31 -5.49 1.62 -18.26
N ALA A 32 -6.66 1.29 -18.80
CA ALA A 32 -7.62 2.24 -19.35
C ALA A 32 -8.16 3.22 -18.30
N GLY A 33 -8.52 2.70 -17.13
CA GLY A 33 -9.12 3.47 -16.03
C GLY A 33 -8.12 4.08 -15.06
N MET A 34 -6.80 3.91 -15.26
CA MET A 34 -5.78 4.35 -14.30
C MET A 34 -5.91 5.85 -13.98
N ILE A 35 -5.96 6.19 -12.70
CA ILE A 35 -5.98 7.58 -12.19
C ILE A 35 -4.73 7.93 -11.40
N LEU A 36 -4.09 6.92 -10.79
CA LEU A 36 -2.91 7.06 -9.95
C LEU A 36 -2.07 5.77 -10.05
N ARG A 37 -0.75 5.93 -10.15
CA ARG A 37 0.24 4.87 -9.99
C ARG A 37 1.49 5.48 -9.37
N VAL A 38 1.97 4.85 -8.32
CA VAL A 38 3.08 5.32 -7.48
C VAL A 38 4.03 4.19 -7.19
N GLN A 39 5.31 4.51 -6.95
CA GLN A 39 6.22 3.55 -6.35
C GLN A 39 5.88 3.37 -4.87
N VAL A 40 5.84 2.12 -4.40
CA VAL A 40 5.52 1.73 -3.01
C VAL A 40 6.55 0.73 -2.49
N GLY A 41 7.82 1.12 -2.48
CA GLY A 41 8.92 0.25 -2.08
C GLY A 41 9.62 0.70 -0.79
N SER A 42 10.51 -0.16 -0.28
CA SER A 42 11.36 0.19 0.86
C SER A 42 12.26 1.42 0.60
N GLY A 43 12.56 1.70 -0.68
CA GLY A 43 13.25 2.91 -1.15
C GLY A 43 12.45 4.20 -0.91
N VAL A 44 11.14 4.21 -1.14
CA VAL A 44 10.26 5.39 -0.92
C VAL A 44 10.19 5.77 0.55
N HIS A 45 10.30 4.80 1.45
CA HIS A 45 10.41 5.05 2.89
C HIS A 45 11.81 5.50 3.33
N GLY A 46 12.81 5.44 2.44
CA GLY A 46 14.22 5.69 2.74
C GLY A 46 14.91 4.52 3.45
N THR A 47 14.29 3.35 3.56
CA THR A 47 14.77 2.24 4.42
C THR A 47 15.58 1.15 3.69
N SER A 48 15.87 1.33 2.39
CA SER A 48 16.65 0.36 1.62
C SER A 48 18.15 0.38 2.01
N ILE A 49 18.81 -0.78 1.91
CA ILE A 49 20.22 -0.97 2.30
C ILE A 49 21.16 -1.11 1.10
N SER A 50 20.66 -1.19 -0.14
CA SER A 50 21.51 -1.31 -1.34
C SER A 50 20.74 -0.91 -2.60
N GLY A 51 21.35 -0.14 -3.50
CA GLY A 51 20.73 0.44 -4.71
C GLY A 51 20.41 -0.53 -5.85
N GLN A 52 19.74 -1.65 -5.54
CA GLN A 52 19.18 -2.61 -6.50
C GLN A 52 17.83 -3.11 -5.96
N ASP A 53 16.93 -2.18 -5.67
CA ASP A 53 15.61 -2.51 -5.14
C ASP A 53 14.71 -3.10 -6.23
N ASP A 54 13.90 -4.09 -5.84
CA ASP A 54 12.68 -4.46 -6.56
C ASP A 54 11.78 -3.23 -6.70
N ARG A 55 11.15 -3.06 -7.86
CA ARG A 55 10.25 -1.94 -8.11
C ARG A 55 8.85 -2.37 -7.70
N ASP A 56 8.45 -1.97 -6.50
CA ASP A 56 7.08 -2.13 -6.01
C ASP A 56 6.22 -0.95 -6.45
N GLU A 57 5.04 -1.21 -6.98
CA GLU A 57 4.11 -0.18 -7.43
C GLU A 57 2.67 -0.47 -7.06
N MET A 58 1.95 0.60 -6.72
CA MET A 58 0.54 0.56 -6.41
C MET A 58 -0.18 1.62 -7.23
N GLY A 59 -1.37 1.30 -7.68
CA GLY A 59 -2.23 2.26 -8.35
C GLY A 59 -3.70 2.04 -8.10
N ILE A 60 -4.48 2.94 -8.69
CA ILE A 60 -5.93 3.01 -8.61
C ILE A 60 -6.45 3.22 -10.02
N CYS A 61 -7.50 2.49 -10.39
CA CYS A 61 -8.20 2.65 -11.66
C CYS A 61 -9.71 2.76 -11.44
N LEU A 62 -10.38 3.54 -12.28
CA LEU A 62 -11.84 3.59 -12.37
C LEU A 62 -12.34 2.42 -13.21
N GLU A 63 -13.41 1.79 -12.74
CA GLU A 63 -14.00 0.65 -13.43
C GLU A 63 -14.96 1.07 -14.56
N PRO A 64 -15.01 0.35 -15.70
CA PRO A 64 -16.04 0.57 -16.71
C PRO A 64 -17.45 0.26 -16.18
N ARG A 65 -18.48 0.90 -16.75
CA ARG A 65 -19.88 0.85 -16.26
C ARG A 65 -20.43 -0.57 -16.12
N GLU A 66 -20.04 -1.48 -17.00
CA GLU A 66 -20.48 -2.87 -17.00
C GLU A 66 -19.92 -3.68 -15.80
N PHE A 67 -18.83 -3.25 -15.17
CA PHE A 67 -18.25 -3.84 -13.95
C PHE A 67 -18.76 -3.17 -12.66
N VAL A 68 -19.39 -2.00 -12.79
CA VAL A 68 -19.91 -1.25 -11.63
C VAL A 68 -21.41 -1.46 -11.45
N THR A 69 -22.17 -1.21 -12.52
CA THR A 69 -23.64 -1.33 -12.53
C THR A 69 -24.14 -2.54 -13.30
N GLY A 70 -23.26 -3.20 -14.07
CA GLY A 70 -23.55 -4.42 -14.80
C GLY A 70 -23.10 -5.69 -14.07
N LEU A 71 -23.09 -6.80 -14.81
CA LEU A 71 -22.69 -8.13 -14.33
C LEU A 71 -21.36 -8.60 -14.93
N ALA A 72 -20.59 -7.70 -15.56
CA ALA A 72 -19.36 -8.08 -16.23
C ALA A 72 -18.34 -8.62 -15.23
N ARG A 73 -17.59 -9.63 -15.68
CA ARG A 73 -16.53 -10.29 -14.94
C ARG A 73 -15.31 -10.41 -15.84
N VAL A 74 -14.17 -10.72 -15.23
CA VAL A 74 -12.93 -11.00 -15.97
C VAL A 74 -12.55 -12.47 -15.83
N PRO A 75 -11.88 -13.08 -16.83
CA PRO A 75 -11.30 -14.40 -16.69
C PRO A 75 -10.37 -14.50 -15.48
N ARG A 76 -10.34 -15.67 -14.85
CA ARG A 76 -9.44 -16.00 -13.74
C ARG A 76 -8.04 -16.34 -14.28
N GLY A 77 -7.26 -15.31 -14.57
CA GLY A 77 -5.95 -15.45 -15.23
C GLY A 77 -6.08 -15.76 -16.72
N ILE A 78 -4.97 -16.14 -17.36
CA ILE A 78 -4.94 -16.40 -18.82
C ILE A 78 -5.44 -17.80 -19.23
N ASP A 79 -5.35 -18.78 -18.34
CA ASP A 79 -5.66 -20.20 -18.64
C ASP A 79 -6.96 -20.71 -17.96
N GLY A 80 -7.74 -19.81 -17.35
CA GLY A 80 -8.93 -20.17 -16.57
C GLY A 80 -10.23 -20.03 -17.35
N GLU A 81 -11.06 -21.08 -17.36
CA GLU A 81 -12.45 -21.00 -17.85
C GLU A 81 -13.39 -20.28 -16.86
N ALA A 82 -12.99 -20.16 -15.59
CA ALA A 82 -13.76 -19.48 -14.56
C ALA A 82 -13.59 -17.96 -14.62
N GLU A 83 -14.64 -17.22 -14.22
CA GLU A 83 -14.61 -15.77 -14.13
C GLU A 83 -14.63 -15.29 -12.66
N VAL A 84 -14.04 -14.11 -12.43
CA VAL A 84 -14.01 -13.44 -11.12
C VAL A 84 -14.44 -11.99 -11.24
N GLU A 85 -14.87 -11.39 -10.13
CA GLU A 85 -15.12 -9.94 -10.11
C GLU A 85 -13.80 -9.17 -10.29
N PHE A 86 -13.85 -8.08 -11.04
CA PHE A 86 -12.69 -7.20 -11.16
C PHE A 86 -12.57 -6.31 -9.93
N GLU A 87 -11.65 -6.68 -9.05
CA GLU A 87 -11.33 -5.95 -7.84
C GLU A 87 -9.91 -5.33 -7.91
N GLN A 88 -9.02 -5.93 -8.68
CA GLN A 88 -7.66 -5.45 -8.91
C GLN A 88 -7.01 -6.17 -10.10
N TYR A 89 -5.97 -5.56 -10.65
CA TYR A 89 -4.93 -6.23 -11.41
C TYR A 89 -3.67 -6.36 -10.55
N GLN A 90 -3.07 -7.55 -10.46
CA GLN A 90 -1.85 -7.80 -9.71
C GLN A 90 -0.87 -8.65 -10.51
N ARG A 91 0.39 -8.21 -10.55
CA ARG A 91 1.42 -8.86 -11.34
C ARG A 91 2.80 -8.68 -10.74
N HIS A 92 3.54 -9.78 -10.69
CA HIS A 92 4.97 -9.79 -10.37
C HIS A 92 5.71 -10.32 -11.60
N THR A 93 6.67 -9.58 -12.16
CA THR A 93 7.38 -10.02 -13.39
C THR A 93 8.25 -11.25 -13.14
N VAL A 94 8.65 -11.50 -11.88
CA VAL A 94 9.39 -12.69 -11.49
C VAL A 94 8.64 -14.01 -11.78
N TRP A 95 7.31 -13.95 -11.92
CA TRP A 95 6.50 -15.12 -12.27
C TRP A 95 6.78 -15.67 -13.68
N ASP A 96 7.44 -14.90 -14.54
CA ASP A 96 7.78 -15.35 -15.91
C ASP A 96 8.97 -16.30 -15.93
N LYS A 97 9.72 -16.35 -14.83
CA LYS A 97 10.87 -17.24 -14.66
C LYS A 97 10.38 -18.65 -14.30
N PRO A 98 11.18 -19.71 -14.60
CA PRO A 98 10.89 -21.05 -14.09
C PRO A 98 10.62 -21.03 -12.58
N GLY A 99 9.55 -21.69 -12.14
CA GLY A 99 9.04 -21.61 -10.76
C GLY A 99 7.74 -20.82 -10.62
N GLY A 100 7.41 -19.94 -11.58
CA GLY A 100 6.10 -19.29 -11.64
C GLY A 100 5.77 -18.49 -10.38
N LEU A 101 4.56 -18.72 -9.85
CA LEU A 101 4.04 -18.05 -8.65
C LEU A 101 4.87 -18.30 -7.38
N ALA A 102 5.75 -19.30 -7.35
CA ALA A 102 6.59 -19.60 -6.18
C ALA A 102 7.82 -18.68 -6.07
N ASN A 103 8.14 -17.95 -7.14
CA ASN A 103 9.30 -17.08 -7.17
C ASN A 103 9.13 -15.86 -6.25
N ARG A 104 10.22 -15.45 -5.61
CA ARG A 104 10.31 -14.22 -4.82
C ARG A 104 10.98 -13.13 -5.65
N SER A 105 10.40 -11.93 -5.65
CA SER A 105 10.94 -10.79 -6.37
C SER A 105 12.31 -10.38 -5.85
N GLY A 106 13.16 -9.91 -6.77
CA GLY A 106 14.47 -9.37 -6.46
C GLY A 106 14.82 -8.22 -7.38
N ALA A 107 16.10 -7.86 -7.41
CA ALA A 107 16.62 -6.74 -8.19
C ALA A 107 16.16 -6.80 -9.66
N GLY A 108 15.52 -5.73 -10.11
CA GLY A 108 15.04 -5.57 -11.49
C GLY A 108 13.68 -6.21 -11.79
N ASP A 109 13.05 -6.89 -10.83
CA ASP A 109 11.67 -7.33 -10.94
C ASP A 109 10.70 -6.17 -10.61
N LEU A 110 9.53 -6.17 -11.24
CA LEU A 110 8.42 -5.25 -11.00
C LEU A 110 7.25 -6.01 -10.36
N ASP A 111 6.83 -5.50 -9.20
CA ASP A 111 5.66 -5.95 -8.46
C ASP A 111 4.62 -4.84 -8.50
N VAL A 112 3.55 -5.03 -9.27
CA VAL A 112 2.51 -4.01 -9.47
C VAL A 112 1.14 -4.51 -9.03
N VAL A 113 0.43 -3.66 -8.31
CA VAL A 113 -1.00 -3.84 -8.01
C VAL A 113 -1.79 -2.58 -8.36
N ILE A 114 -2.78 -2.71 -9.24
CA ILE A 114 -3.72 -1.63 -9.56
C ILE A 114 -5.09 -2.03 -9.01
N TYR A 115 -5.54 -1.34 -7.97
CA TYR A 115 -6.84 -1.58 -7.37
C TYR A 115 -7.95 -0.93 -8.19
N SER A 116 -9.13 -1.54 -8.19
CA SER A 116 -10.35 -0.82 -8.55
C SER A 116 -10.59 0.31 -7.54
N ALA A 117 -11.13 1.45 -7.98
CA ALA A 117 -11.32 2.61 -7.12
C ALA A 117 -12.24 2.29 -5.95
N ARG A 118 -13.30 1.52 -6.18
CA ARG A 118 -14.22 1.08 -5.12
C ARG A 118 -13.52 0.19 -4.08
N LYS A 119 -12.70 -0.78 -4.52
CA LYS A 119 -11.92 -1.62 -3.59
C LYS A 119 -10.94 -0.79 -2.78
N TRP A 120 -10.19 0.07 -3.46
CA TRP A 120 -9.20 0.91 -2.82
C TRP A 120 -9.85 1.81 -1.76
N CYS A 121 -10.93 2.52 -2.11
CA CYS A 121 -11.66 3.38 -1.17
C CYS A 121 -12.19 2.60 0.04
N ARG A 122 -12.75 1.39 -0.16
CA ARG A 122 -13.19 0.54 0.94
C ARG A 122 -12.05 0.16 1.89
N LEU A 123 -10.86 -0.15 1.36
CA LEU A 123 -9.68 -0.46 2.16
C LEU A 123 -9.13 0.78 2.87
N ALA A 124 -9.10 1.93 2.19
CA ALA A 124 -8.61 3.20 2.73
C ALA A 124 -9.53 3.75 3.83
N LEU A 125 -10.85 3.70 3.65
CA LEU A 125 -11.84 4.04 4.69
C LEU A 125 -11.72 3.14 5.92
N ALA A 126 -11.36 1.86 5.73
CA ALA A 126 -11.07 0.94 6.83
C ALA A 126 -9.67 1.15 7.45
N GLY A 127 -8.95 2.21 7.05
CA GLY A 127 -7.68 2.59 7.65
C GLY A 127 -6.50 1.71 7.26
N ASN A 128 -6.56 0.99 6.12
CA ASN A 128 -5.48 0.09 5.72
C ASN A 128 -4.18 0.88 5.45
N PRO A 129 -3.09 0.65 6.23
CA PRO A 129 -1.87 1.42 6.12
C PRO A 129 -1.22 1.35 4.73
N THR A 130 -1.23 0.16 4.12
CA THR A 130 -0.55 -0.09 2.86
C THR A 130 -1.16 0.69 1.70
N VAL A 131 -2.49 0.75 1.63
CA VAL A 131 -3.17 1.46 0.52
C VAL A 131 -3.19 2.98 0.73
N LEU A 132 -3.22 3.44 1.99
CA LEU A 132 -3.20 4.87 2.33
C LEU A 132 -1.89 5.55 1.92
N LEU A 133 -0.76 4.82 1.92
CA LEU A 133 0.54 5.35 1.51
C LEU A 133 0.49 6.00 0.13
N ALA A 134 -0.32 5.49 -0.80
CA ALA A 134 -0.42 6.03 -2.15
C ALA A 134 -0.83 7.52 -2.20
N LEU A 135 -1.53 8.02 -1.18
CA LEU A 135 -1.93 9.42 -1.08
C LEU A 135 -0.81 10.36 -0.65
N PHE A 136 0.30 9.81 -0.15
CA PHE A 136 1.37 10.58 0.47
C PHE A 136 2.72 10.43 -0.22
N VAL A 137 2.77 9.65 -1.32
CA VAL A 137 3.98 9.48 -2.12
C VAL A 137 4.35 10.82 -2.78
N PRO A 138 5.61 11.29 -2.65
CA PRO A 138 6.05 12.55 -3.23
C PRO A 138 6.03 12.50 -4.76
N ASP A 139 5.86 13.65 -5.40
CA ASP A 139 5.63 13.77 -6.85
C ASP A 139 6.72 13.09 -7.70
N GLU A 140 7.98 13.10 -7.24
CA GLU A 140 9.12 12.44 -7.89
C GLU A 140 9.01 10.90 -7.94
N GLU A 141 8.23 10.30 -7.04
CA GLU A 141 7.99 8.85 -6.96
C GLU A 141 6.63 8.45 -7.58
N VAL A 142 5.90 9.42 -8.15
CA VAL A 142 4.65 9.19 -8.88
C VAL A 142 4.97 8.76 -10.31
N VAL A 143 4.47 7.60 -10.69
CA VAL A 143 4.61 7.06 -12.06
C VAL A 143 3.55 7.66 -12.98
N PHE A 144 2.31 7.79 -12.50
CA PHE A 144 1.23 8.42 -13.25
C PHE A 144 0.20 9.02 -12.29
N ARG A 145 -0.31 10.22 -12.60
CA ARG A 145 -1.44 10.83 -11.89
C ARG A 145 -2.19 11.78 -12.81
N ASN A 146 -3.48 11.57 -13.02
CA ASN A 146 -4.34 12.52 -13.74
C ASN A 146 -5.05 13.47 -12.75
N GLU A 147 -5.95 14.32 -13.24
CA GLU A 147 -6.69 15.29 -12.42
C GLU A 147 -7.57 14.60 -11.35
N VAL A 148 -8.17 13.45 -11.67
CA VAL A 148 -8.98 12.66 -10.71
C VAL A 148 -8.11 12.12 -9.58
N GLY A 149 -6.93 11.59 -9.91
CA GLY A 149 -5.95 11.13 -8.91
C GLY A 149 -5.37 12.29 -8.09
N ALA A 150 -5.18 13.47 -8.68
CA ALA A 150 -4.75 14.67 -7.96
C ALA A 150 -5.80 15.15 -6.95
N GLU A 151 -7.08 15.19 -7.33
CA GLU A 151 -8.19 15.50 -6.41
C GLU A 151 -8.22 14.52 -5.24
N LEU A 152 -8.00 13.23 -5.49
CA LEU A 152 -7.95 12.21 -4.44
C LEU A 152 -6.80 12.47 -3.44
N VAL A 153 -5.60 12.78 -3.95
CA VAL A 153 -4.41 13.08 -3.12
C VAL A 153 -4.60 14.35 -2.31
N ASP A 154 -5.17 15.41 -2.89
CA ASP A 154 -5.43 16.67 -2.19
C ASP A 154 -6.42 16.52 -1.03
N ASN A 155 -7.26 15.50 -1.09
CA ASN A 155 -8.27 15.19 -0.09
C ASN A 155 -7.92 13.95 0.77
N ALA A 156 -6.63 13.61 0.89
CA ALA A 156 -6.17 12.49 1.72
C ALA A 156 -6.69 12.53 3.17
N HIS A 157 -6.91 13.73 3.71
CA HIS A 157 -7.46 13.96 5.05
C HIS A 157 -8.86 13.34 5.25
N CYS A 158 -9.64 13.15 4.18
CA CYS A 158 -10.96 12.50 4.23
C CYS A 158 -10.89 11.03 4.66
N PHE A 159 -9.73 10.38 4.59
CA PHE A 159 -9.55 8.99 5.01
C PHE A 159 -9.00 8.84 6.44
N VAL A 160 -8.63 9.95 7.10
CA VAL A 160 -8.01 9.92 8.44
C VAL A 160 -9.08 9.87 9.50
N SER A 161 -9.03 8.84 10.36
CA SER A 161 -10.00 8.63 11.43
C SER A 161 -9.45 7.70 12.52
N LYS A 162 -10.18 7.55 13.62
CA LYS A 162 -9.88 6.57 14.66
C LYS A 162 -9.95 5.12 14.18
N LEU A 163 -10.66 4.83 13.09
CA LEU A 163 -10.59 3.53 12.43
C LEU A 163 -9.18 3.25 11.89
N ALA A 164 -8.50 4.25 11.34
CA ALA A 164 -7.10 4.13 10.95
C ALA A 164 -6.20 3.88 12.17
N ALA A 165 -6.43 4.57 13.30
CA ALA A 165 -5.68 4.31 14.53
C ALA A 165 -5.77 2.83 14.96
N ALA A 166 -7.00 2.31 15.05
CA ALA A 166 -7.25 0.92 15.42
C ALA A 166 -6.61 -0.06 14.41
N ARG A 167 -6.65 0.26 13.12
CA ARG A 167 -6.09 -0.60 12.07
C ARG A 167 -4.56 -0.64 12.13
N PHE A 168 -3.91 0.51 12.22
CA PHE A 168 -2.45 0.60 12.38
C PHE A 168 -1.98 -0.13 13.64
N LEU A 169 -2.68 0.05 14.76
CA LEU A 169 -2.35 -0.61 16.03
C LEU A 169 -2.49 -2.13 15.93
N GLY A 170 -3.58 -2.61 15.34
CA GLY A 170 -3.78 -4.05 15.14
C GLY A 170 -2.74 -4.68 14.20
N TYR A 171 -2.29 -3.96 13.17
CA TYR A 171 -1.17 -4.43 12.32
C TYR A 171 0.14 -4.48 13.08
N LEU A 172 0.46 -3.44 13.85
CA LEU A 172 1.66 -3.37 14.68
C LEU A 172 1.72 -4.54 15.68
N GLN A 173 0.65 -4.74 16.45
CA GLN A 173 0.53 -5.82 17.42
C GLN A 173 0.62 -7.20 16.76
N SER A 174 -0.07 -7.39 15.63
CA SER A 174 0.00 -8.66 14.88
C SER A 174 1.42 -8.95 14.38
N GLN A 175 2.17 -7.94 13.93
CA GLN A 175 3.55 -8.12 13.50
C GLN A 175 4.48 -8.40 14.68
N LYS A 176 4.29 -7.71 15.81
CA LYS A 176 5.04 -8.00 17.04
C LYS A 176 4.82 -9.44 17.53
N SER A 177 3.57 -9.90 17.63
CA SER A 177 3.28 -11.29 18.06
C SER A 177 3.79 -12.34 17.07
N ALA A 178 3.77 -12.06 15.76
CA ALA A 178 4.38 -12.94 14.77
C ALA A 178 5.91 -13.00 14.89
N MET A 179 6.55 -11.87 15.21
CA MET A 179 8.00 -11.82 15.45
C MET A 179 8.41 -12.64 16.69
N LEU A 180 7.56 -12.65 17.72
CA LEU A 180 7.75 -13.42 18.95
C LEU A 180 7.36 -14.90 18.83
N GLY A 181 6.75 -15.31 17.71
CA GLY A 181 6.27 -16.68 17.50
C GLY A 181 5.05 -17.07 18.34
N GLU A 182 4.33 -16.08 18.90
CA GLU A 182 3.13 -16.27 19.73
C GLU A 182 1.90 -16.67 18.89
N THR A 183 1.92 -16.29 17.63
CA THR A 183 0.97 -16.73 16.61
C THR A 183 1.67 -17.74 15.69
N GLY A 184 0.96 -18.73 15.16
CA GLY A 184 1.50 -19.68 14.15
C GLY A 184 1.98 -19.04 12.83
N ALA A 185 2.03 -17.70 12.76
CA ALA A 185 2.70 -16.95 11.73
C ALA A 185 4.21 -16.96 11.99
N HIS A 186 4.95 -17.72 11.20
CA HIS A 186 6.41 -17.70 11.21
C HIS A 186 6.94 -16.57 10.32
N THR A 187 8.05 -15.95 10.72
CA THR A 187 8.78 -15.02 9.86
C THR A 187 9.36 -15.77 8.66
N ASN A 188 9.24 -15.21 7.45
CA ASN A 188 9.62 -15.87 6.20
C ASN A 188 11.12 -15.78 5.86
N ARG A 189 11.96 -15.45 6.86
CA ARG A 189 13.37 -15.04 6.68
C ARG A 189 14.31 -15.68 7.72
N PRO A 190 14.45 -17.01 7.74
CA PRO A 190 15.34 -17.71 8.68
C PRO A 190 16.80 -17.25 8.56
N GLU A 191 17.21 -16.77 7.38
CA GLU A 191 18.54 -16.23 7.13
C GLU A 191 18.86 -14.99 7.99
N LEU A 192 17.90 -14.10 8.22
CA LEU A 192 18.10 -12.92 9.06
C LEU A 192 18.13 -13.29 10.54
N VAL A 193 17.24 -14.20 10.94
CA VAL A 193 17.18 -14.72 12.31
C VAL A 193 18.50 -15.40 12.68
N ALA A 194 19.09 -16.18 11.78
CA ALA A 194 20.36 -16.84 12.01
C ALA A 194 21.53 -15.87 12.24
N VAL A 195 21.49 -14.69 11.62
CA VAL A 195 22.57 -13.69 11.71
C VAL A 195 22.37 -12.74 12.89
N HIS A 196 21.14 -12.25 13.10
CA HIS A 196 20.85 -11.15 14.03
C HIS A 196 20.05 -11.59 15.26
N GLY A 197 19.61 -12.85 15.33
CA GLY A 197 18.76 -13.38 16.39
C GLY A 197 17.26 -13.12 16.20
N TYR A 198 16.87 -12.30 15.22
CA TYR A 198 15.47 -12.00 14.86
C TYR A 198 15.35 -11.49 13.41
N ASP A 199 14.13 -11.41 12.87
CA ASP A 199 13.89 -10.89 11.51
C ASP A 199 13.94 -9.35 11.53
N THR A 200 15.11 -8.79 11.22
CA THR A 200 15.37 -7.34 11.22
C THR A 200 14.54 -6.58 10.17
N LYS A 201 14.14 -7.21 9.05
CA LYS A 201 13.25 -6.55 8.07
C LYS A 201 11.86 -6.39 8.66
N PHE A 202 11.37 -7.47 9.26
CA PHE A 202 10.04 -7.53 9.81
C PHE A 202 9.89 -6.60 11.03
N ALA A 203 10.87 -6.59 11.92
CA ALA A 203 10.95 -5.65 13.04
C ALA A 203 10.91 -4.17 12.60
N MET A 204 11.75 -3.80 11.62
CA MET A 204 11.76 -2.45 11.08
C MET A 204 10.41 -2.07 10.47
N HIS A 205 9.78 -2.98 9.73
CA HIS A 205 8.48 -2.72 9.12
C HIS A 205 7.38 -2.48 10.17
N ALA A 206 7.38 -3.26 11.26
CA ALA A 206 6.47 -3.04 12.38
C ALA A 206 6.69 -1.67 13.01
N LEU A 207 7.93 -1.32 13.39
CA LEU A 207 8.25 0.00 13.95
C LEU A 207 7.84 1.15 13.01
N ARG A 208 8.10 1.01 11.71
CA ARG A 208 7.71 2.00 10.70
C ARG A 208 6.21 2.23 10.68
N LEU A 209 5.40 1.17 10.78
CA LEU A 209 3.94 1.31 10.87
C LEU A 209 3.53 2.10 12.11
N GLY A 210 4.16 1.85 13.26
CA GLY A 210 3.91 2.61 14.49
C GLY A 210 4.21 4.11 14.32
N VAL A 211 5.41 4.43 13.84
CA VAL A 211 5.84 5.83 13.60
C VAL A 211 4.91 6.55 12.62
N GLN A 212 4.65 5.94 11.45
CA GLN A 212 3.81 6.55 10.42
C GLN A 212 2.35 6.65 10.86
N GLY A 213 1.84 5.70 11.64
CA GLY A 213 0.49 5.78 12.21
C GLY A 213 0.35 6.95 13.18
N VAL A 214 1.35 7.18 14.04
CA VAL A 214 1.36 8.33 14.96
C VAL A 214 1.40 9.65 14.17
N GLU A 215 2.22 9.73 13.12
CA GLU A 215 2.27 10.91 12.24
C GLU A 215 0.92 11.18 11.56
N LEU A 216 0.30 10.14 10.99
CA LEU A 216 -0.98 10.22 10.31
C LEU A 216 -2.07 10.78 11.23
N LEU A 217 -2.15 10.27 12.46
CA LEU A 217 -3.18 10.70 13.41
C LEU A 217 -2.94 12.12 13.92
N ARG A 218 -1.68 12.52 14.14
CA ARG A 218 -1.34 13.86 14.65
C ARG A 218 -1.43 14.95 13.60
N THR A 219 -1.17 14.63 12.34
CA THR A 219 -0.97 15.64 11.28
C THR A 219 -1.95 15.50 10.10
N GLY A 220 -2.67 14.38 10.02
CA GLY A 220 -3.46 14.00 8.86
C GLY A 220 -2.64 13.57 7.65
N ARG A 221 -1.32 13.38 7.80
CA ARG A 221 -0.38 13.05 6.71
C ARG A 221 0.67 12.03 7.13
N ILE A 222 1.25 11.36 6.14
CA ILE A 222 2.48 10.58 6.28
C ILE A 222 3.56 11.27 5.46
N THR A 223 4.75 11.46 6.01
CA THR A 223 5.89 12.01 5.27
C THR A 223 6.76 10.87 4.73
N LEU A 224 7.12 10.97 3.44
CA LEU A 224 7.96 10.00 2.75
C LEU A 224 9.12 10.74 2.06
N PRO A 225 10.38 10.34 2.29
CA PRO A 225 10.83 9.28 3.21
C PRO A 225 10.52 9.61 4.68
N VAL A 226 10.62 8.61 5.56
CA VAL A 226 10.36 8.80 7.00
C VAL A 226 11.25 9.95 7.53
N PRO A 227 10.72 10.90 8.32
CA PRO A 227 11.53 11.98 8.88
C PRO A 227 12.57 11.50 9.91
N GLU A 228 13.63 12.29 10.10
CA GLU A 228 14.53 12.12 11.25
C GLU A 228 13.83 12.58 12.54
N PRO A 229 14.13 11.95 13.70
CA PRO A 229 15.17 10.95 13.95
C PRO A 229 14.75 9.49 13.65
N ASP A 230 13.48 9.24 13.34
CA ASP A 230 12.93 7.89 13.21
C ASP A 230 13.58 7.10 12.05
N LEU A 231 13.90 7.78 10.95
CA LEU A 231 14.58 7.14 9.80
C LEU A 231 15.91 6.50 10.19
N SER A 232 16.75 7.22 10.94
CA SER A 232 18.04 6.71 11.39
C SER A 232 17.89 5.47 12.28
N PHE A 233 16.91 5.48 13.18
CA PHE A 233 16.60 4.34 14.05
C PHE A 233 16.05 3.15 13.27
N LEU A 234 15.09 3.35 12.36
CA LEU A 234 14.57 2.29 11.51
C LEU A 234 15.68 1.62 10.68
N ARG A 235 16.63 2.42 10.17
CA ARG A 235 17.79 1.93 9.44
C ARG A 235 18.76 1.12 10.32
N SER A 236 18.99 1.52 11.57
CA SER A 236 19.85 0.75 12.49
C SER A 236 19.22 -0.59 12.86
N VAL A 237 17.91 -0.63 13.11
CA VAL A 237 17.15 -1.88 13.29
C VAL A 237 17.27 -2.77 12.05
N ARG A 238 17.09 -2.21 10.85
CA ARG A 238 17.18 -2.95 9.59
C ARG A 238 18.57 -3.57 9.37
N ARG A 239 19.64 -2.89 9.81
CA ARG A 239 21.03 -3.38 9.78
C ARG A 239 21.36 -4.37 10.90
N GLY A 240 20.46 -4.58 11.86
CA GLY A 240 20.67 -5.46 13.01
C GLY A 240 21.64 -4.89 14.04
N GLU A 241 21.77 -3.55 14.11
CA GLU A 241 22.62 -2.84 15.07
C GLU A 241 21.93 -2.67 16.43
N VAL A 242 20.61 -2.85 16.48
CA VAL A 242 19.77 -2.73 17.68
C VAL A 242 19.40 -4.12 18.19
N SER A 243 19.48 -4.32 19.49
CA SER A 243 19.16 -5.61 20.10
C SER A 243 17.64 -5.87 20.07
N LEU A 244 17.24 -7.14 20.09
CA LEU A 244 15.81 -7.50 20.15
C LEU A 244 15.08 -6.87 21.35
N PRO A 245 15.64 -6.84 22.59
CA PRO A 245 15.00 -6.16 23.71
C PRO A 245 14.72 -4.67 23.46
N GLU A 246 15.68 -3.94 22.88
CA GLU A 246 15.52 -2.52 22.55
C GLU A 246 14.48 -2.32 21.43
N VAL A 247 14.43 -3.22 20.45
CA VAL A 247 13.37 -3.20 19.41
C VAL A 247 11.99 -3.41 20.02
N LEU A 248 11.85 -4.35 20.96
CA LEU A 248 10.59 -4.62 21.64
C LEU A 248 10.13 -3.42 22.47
N GLU A 249 11.05 -2.77 23.20
CA GLU A 249 10.75 -1.54 23.94
C GLU A 249 10.30 -0.41 23.01
N ALA A 250 10.94 -0.25 21.85
CA ALA A 250 10.52 0.72 20.85
C ALA A 250 9.14 0.40 20.25
N LEU A 251 8.81 -0.89 20.05
CA LEU A 251 7.49 -1.32 19.61
C LEU A 251 6.43 -1.03 20.68
N ASP A 252 6.71 -1.31 21.95
CA ASP A 252 5.82 -0.99 23.08
C ASP A 252 5.55 0.52 23.16
N ALA A 253 6.60 1.34 23.00
CA ALA A 253 6.47 2.80 22.98
C ALA A 253 5.63 3.28 21.79
N ALA A 254 5.82 2.70 20.60
CA ALA A 254 5.04 3.03 19.41
C ALA A 254 3.56 2.61 19.56
N GLU A 255 3.28 1.45 20.14
CA GLU A 255 1.91 1.00 20.47
C GLU A 255 1.22 1.99 21.41
N ALA A 256 1.89 2.40 22.49
CA ALA A 256 1.36 3.36 23.45
C ALA A 256 1.12 4.74 22.82
N ALA A 257 2.05 5.22 22.00
CA ALA A 257 1.92 6.50 21.30
C ALA A 257 0.77 6.51 20.29
N LEU A 258 0.59 5.39 19.56
CA LEU A 258 -0.48 5.23 18.59
C LEU A 258 -1.85 5.13 19.27
N ALA A 259 -1.95 4.40 20.38
CA ALA A 259 -3.16 4.35 21.20
C ALA A 259 -3.53 5.76 21.71
N ALA A 260 -2.58 6.48 22.29
CA ALA A 260 -2.82 7.84 22.79
C ALA A 260 -3.21 8.82 21.66
N ALA A 261 -2.63 8.69 20.47
CA ALA A 261 -3.03 9.50 19.32
C ALA A 261 -4.43 9.16 18.80
N GLY A 262 -4.87 7.89 18.93
CA GLY A 262 -6.24 7.48 18.62
C GLY A 262 -7.28 8.02 19.60
N ASP A 263 -6.89 8.32 20.83
CA ASP A 263 -7.77 8.92 21.84
C ASP A 263 -7.88 10.45 21.72
N ASP A 264 -7.09 11.08 20.84
CA ASP A 264 -7.13 12.52 20.65
C ASP A 264 -8.49 12.96 20.05
N ALA A 265 -9.13 13.94 20.70
CA ALA A 265 -10.44 14.44 20.31
C ALA A 265 -10.42 15.20 18.96
N THR A 266 -9.25 15.54 18.45
CA THR A 266 -9.09 16.19 17.13
C THR A 266 -9.14 15.19 15.97
N VAL A 267 -8.93 13.90 16.24
CA VAL A 267 -9.07 12.85 15.24
C VAL A 267 -10.55 12.47 15.08
N PRO A 268 -11.12 12.52 13.85
CA PRO A 268 -12.50 12.11 13.61
C PRO A 268 -12.73 10.64 13.98
N ASP A 269 -13.90 10.33 14.57
CA ASP A 269 -14.27 8.93 14.87
C ASP A 269 -14.38 8.09 13.58
N GLU A 270 -14.90 8.69 12.51
CA GLU A 270 -15.17 8.07 11.21
C GLU A 270 -14.53 8.91 10.08
N PRO A 271 -14.08 8.27 8.99
CA PRO A 271 -13.62 8.99 7.79
C PRO A 271 -14.80 9.67 7.07
N ASP A 272 -14.51 10.64 6.19
CA ASP A 272 -15.53 11.34 5.40
C ASP A 272 -16.04 10.47 4.25
N ARG A 273 -16.91 9.52 4.61
CA ARG A 273 -17.54 8.60 3.67
C ARG A 273 -18.40 9.33 2.64
N LYS A 274 -19.00 10.45 3.01
CA LYS A 274 -19.83 11.23 2.08
C LYS A 274 -18.96 11.80 0.96
N TRP A 275 -17.82 12.41 1.29
CA TRP A 275 -16.89 12.91 0.29
C TRP A 275 -16.38 11.79 -0.61
N VAL A 276 -16.03 10.63 -0.04
CA VAL A 276 -15.56 9.47 -0.83
C VAL A 276 -16.64 8.94 -1.78
N ASP A 277 -17.89 8.82 -1.33
CA ASP A 277 -19.01 8.38 -2.16
C ASP A 277 -19.28 9.39 -3.30
N ASP A 278 -19.26 10.69 -3.01
CA ASP A 278 -19.44 11.75 -4.00
C ASP A 278 -18.28 11.77 -5.02
N TRP A 279 -17.03 11.61 -4.55
CA TRP A 279 -15.82 11.51 -5.39
C TRP A 279 -15.88 10.30 -6.31
N LEU A 280 -16.22 9.11 -5.78
CA LEU A 280 -16.39 7.90 -6.59
C LEU A 280 -17.46 8.12 -7.66
N HIS A 281 -18.62 8.66 -7.28
CA HIS A 281 -19.73 8.88 -8.21
C HIS A 281 -19.35 9.81 -9.36
N ARG A 282 -18.84 11.01 -9.05
CA ARG A 282 -18.49 12.01 -10.08
C ARG A 282 -17.33 11.56 -10.97
N SER A 283 -16.34 10.86 -10.39
CA SER A 283 -15.20 10.34 -11.13
C SER A 283 -15.61 9.25 -12.11
N HIS A 284 -16.50 8.34 -11.70
CA HIS A 284 -17.02 7.31 -12.59
C HIS A 284 -17.87 7.88 -13.73
N LEU A 285 -18.78 8.82 -13.44
CA LEU A 285 -19.57 9.47 -14.49
C LEU A 285 -18.66 10.12 -15.54
N ALA A 286 -17.70 10.92 -15.08
CA ALA A 286 -16.74 11.58 -15.97
C ALA A 286 -15.92 10.57 -16.79
N TYR A 287 -15.49 9.46 -16.19
CA TYR A 287 -14.77 8.41 -16.90
C TYR A 287 -15.66 7.71 -17.94
N TRP A 288 -16.89 7.36 -17.59
CA TRP A 288 -17.80 6.67 -18.51
C TRP A 288 -18.22 7.53 -19.71
N ASP A 289 -18.26 8.85 -19.57
CA ASP A 289 -18.49 9.78 -20.68
C ASP A 289 -17.33 9.79 -21.69
N THR A 290 -16.16 9.24 -21.34
CA THR A 290 -15.00 9.09 -22.24
C THR A 290 -14.94 7.74 -22.96
N LEU A 291 -15.80 6.78 -22.59
CA LEU A 291 -15.79 5.40 -23.12
C LEU A 291 -16.71 5.20 -24.33
#